data_AF-A0A0C1FRH4-F1
#
_entry.id   AF-A0A0C1FRH4-F1
#
_cell.length_a   1.000
_cell.length_b   1.000
_cell.length_c   1.000
_cell.angle_alpha   90.00
_cell.angle_beta   90.00
_cell.angle_gamma   90.00
#
_symmetry.space_group_name_H-M   'P 1'
#
loop_
_entity.id
_entity.type
_entity.pdbx_description
1 polymer ?
#
loop_
_entity_poly.entity_id
_entity_poly.type
_entity_poly.pdbx_seq_one_letter_code
_entity_poly.pdbx_strand_id
1 'polypeptide(L)'
;MSHRRLLQESNPSEENQQVIDSIENWINSQNYEFLTIVNVGSWSEKSVREMATETNELELYNYFYQPFSNVAHNSWSHVAKYNLAGSDNPLHKFAKVPAIYKYYFDFYYMDLAMKYVDKMFQKFDAVLKVKIDGMRAREIFYEQISKIDID
;
A
#
# COMPACT_ATOMS: atom_id res chain seq x y z
N MET A 1 -10.36 -3.92 16.49
CA MET A 1 -8.97 -3.51 16.81
C MET A 1 -8.23 -3.24 15.51
N SER A 2 -7.62 -2.07 15.35
CA SER A 2 -6.80 -1.73 14.18
C SER A 2 -5.59 -2.67 14.11
N HIS A 3 -5.22 -3.13 12.91
CA HIS A 3 -4.05 -3.99 12.64
C HIS A 3 -2.74 -3.46 13.26
N ARG A 4 -2.68 -2.16 13.57
CA ARG A 4 -1.52 -1.48 14.15
C ARG A 4 -1.27 -1.83 15.62
N ARG A 5 -2.33 -2.05 16.42
CA ARG A 5 -2.18 -2.52 17.81
C ARG A 5 -1.57 -3.92 17.87
N LEU A 6 -1.83 -4.74 16.85
CA LEU A 6 -1.22 -6.07 16.73
C LEU A 6 0.28 -6.03 16.38
N LEU A 7 0.77 -4.96 15.73
CA LEU A 7 2.21 -4.75 15.45
C LEU A 7 2.96 -4.23 16.68
N GLN A 8 2.30 -3.44 17.53
CA GLN A 8 2.85 -3.01 18.83
C GLN A 8 3.04 -4.19 19.80
N GLU A 9 2.19 -5.21 19.73
CA GLU A 9 2.27 -6.42 20.56
C GLU A 9 3.49 -7.32 20.22
N SER A 10 4.14 -7.13 19.08
CA SER A 10 5.28 -7.95 18.61
C SER A 10 6.68 -7.51 19.06
N ASN A 11 6.79 -6.60 20.05
CA ASN A 11 8.06 -6.07 20.57
C ASN A 11 8.98 -5.52 19.45
N PRO A 12 8.56 -4.45 18.76
CA PRO A 12 9.26 -3.91 17.59
C PRO A 12 10.67 -3.39 17.95
N SER A 13 11.61 -3.48 17.01
CA SER A 13 12.90 -2.79 17.12
C SER A 13 12.71 -1.28 17.26
N GLU A 14 13.71 -0.57 17.79
CA GLU A 14 13.67 0.88 17.96
C GLU A 14 13.39 1.63 16.64
N GLU A 15 13.97 1.15 15.53
CA GLU A 15 13.70 1.66 14.18
C GLU A 15 12.23 1.46 13.76
N ASN A 16 11.66 0.28 14.05
CA ASN A 16 10.26 0.01 13.74
C ASN A 16 9.31 0.89 14.55
N GLN A 17 9.66 1.21 15.80
CA GLN A 17 8.85 2.09 16.64
C GLN A 17 8.80 3.52 16.08
N GLN A 18 9.94 4.07 15.64
CA GLN A 18 10.00 5.40 15.04
C GLN A 18 9.14 5.50 13.76
N VAL A 19 9.14 4.45 12.95
CA VAL A 19 8.30 4.35 11.74
C VAL A 19 6.83 4.32 12.13
N ILE A 20 6.46 3.52 13.14
CA ILE A 20 5.08 3.45 13.65
C ILE A 20 4.61 4.83 14.14
N ASP A 21 5.40 5.49 14.98
CA ASP A 21 5.07 6.80 15.55
C ASP A 21 4.89 7.87 14.46
N SER A 22 5.77 7.85 13.45
CA SER A 22 5.68 8.75 12.30
C SER A 22 4.39 8.54 11.49
N ILE A 23 4.00 7.28 11.29
CA ILE A 23 2.75 6.93 10.61
C ILE A 23 1.55 7.38 11.44
N GLU A 24 1.54 7.15 12.75
CA GLU A 24 0.45 7.55 13.64
C GLU A 24 0.27 9.07 13.68
N ASN A 25 1.38 9.81 13.80
CA ASN A 25 1.36 11.28 13.75
C ASN A 25 0.81 11.80 12.42
N TRP A 26 1.19 11.18 11.29
CA TRP A 26 0.66 11.56 9.99
C TRP A 26 -0.85 11.30 9.91
N ILE A 27 -1.34 10.16 10.39
CA ILE A 27 -2.76 9.82 10.36
C ILE A 27 -3.58 10.77 11.23
N ASN A 28 -3.09 11.07 12.43
CA ASN A 28 -3.74 12.04 13.33
C ASN A 28 -3.82 13.43 12.72
N SER A 29 -2.84 13.83 11.90
CA SER A 29 -2.90 15.10 11.17
C SER A 29 -4.03 15.16 10.12
N GLN A 30 -4.52 14.01 9.66
CA GLN A 30 -5.49 13.91 8.57
C GLN A 30 -6.89 13.49 9.03
N ASN A 31 -6.97 12.56 9.96
CA ASN A 31 -8.21 11.84 10.28
C ASN A 31 -8.86 12.34 11.56
N TYR A 32 -8.24 13.31 12.27
CA TYR A 32 -8.74 13.90 13.50
C TYR A 32 -9.45 12.86 14.38
N GLU A 33 -8.69 11.86 14.88
CA GLU A 33 -9.25 10.63 15.49
C GLU A 33 -10.21 10.86 16.67
N PHE A 34 -10.31 12.09 17.17
CA PHE A 34 -11.35 12.53 18.11
C PHE A 34 -12.76 12.57 17.51
N LEU A 35 -12.91 12.52 16.19
CA LEU A 35 -14.20 12.54 15.50
C LEU A 35 -14.84 11.13 15.45
N THR A 36 -16.16 11.08 15.67
CA THR A 36 -16.93 9.83 15.63
C THR A 36 -17.03 9.29 14.21
N ILE A 37 -16.43 8.12 13.95
CA ILE A 37 -16.57 7.42 12.68
C ILE A 37 -17.98 6.81 12.59
N VAL A 38 -18.75 7.23 11.60
CA VAL A 38 -20.05 6.62 11.26
C VAL A 38 -19.81 5.50 10.26
N ASN A 39 -20.05 4.25 10.69
CA ASN A 39 -20.01 3.10 9.79
C ASN A 39 -21.36 2.97 9.07
N VAL A 40 -21.37 3.17 7.75
CA VAL A 40 -22.57 3.07 6.90
C VAL A 40 -22.89 1.64 6.44
N GLY A 41 -22.15 0.64 6.93
CA GLY A 41 -22.32 -0.76 6.54
C GLY A 41 -21.62 -1.13 5.23
N SER A 42 -21.47 -2.43 5.00
CA SER A 42 -20.93 -3.01 3.77
C SER A 42 -22.03 -3.79 3.04
N TRP A 43 -21.98 -3.78 1.72
CA TRP A 43 -22.89 -4.56 0.86
C TRP A 43 -22.46 -6.03 0.72
N SER A 44 -21.30 -6.41 1.26
CA SER A 44 -20.78 -7.78 1.22
C SER A 44 -20.82 -8.45 2.59
N GLU A 45 -21.20 -9.73 2.62
CA GLU A 45 -21.18 -10.57 3.84
C GLU A 45 -19.77 -10.84 4.37
N LYS A 46 -18.75 -10.72 3.50
CA LYS A 46 -17.33 -10.87 3.83
C LYS A 46 -16.53 -9.65 3.37
N SER A 47 -15.63 -9.19 4.22
CA SER A 47 -14.61 -8.21 3.90
C SER A 47 -13.49 -8.83 3.06
N VAL A 48 -12.77 -8.00 2.29
CA VAL A 48 -11.62 -8.45 1.49
C VAL A 48 -10.51 -9.06 2.38
N ARG A 49 -10.39 -8.57 3.62
CA ARG A 49 -9.45 -9.13 4.60
C ARG A 49 -9.82 -10.53 5.06
N GLU A 50 -11.12 -10.77 5.29
CA GLU A 50 -11.62 -12.10 5.66
C GLU A 50 -11.40 -13.08 4.51
N MET A 51 -11.69 -12.68 3.27
CA MET A 51 -11.37 -13.49 2.09
C MET A 51 -9.89 -13.81 2.00
N ALA A 52 -9.01 -12.81 2.21
CA ALA A 52 -7.57 -13.03 2.19
C ALA A 52 -7.09 -13.98 3.30
N THR A 53 -7.74 -13.95 4.46
CA THR A 53 -7.46 -14.90 5.56
C THR A 53 -7.85 -16.32 5.16
N GLU A 54 -9.04 -16.50 4.59
CA GLU A 54 -9.57 -17.80 4.16
C GLU A 54 -8.72 -18.43 3.04
N THR A 55 -8.16 -17.61 2.15
CA THR A 55 -7.31 -18.10 1.04
C THR A 55 -5.83 -18.21 1.41
N ASN A 56 -5.44 -17.93 2.65
CA ASN A 56 -4.04 -17.85 3.09
C ASN A 56 -3.21 -16.83 2.27
N GLU A 57 -3.84 -15.70 1.92
CA GLU A 57 -3.29 -14.59 1.13
C GLU A 57 -3.27 -13.28 1.94
N LEU A 58 -3.17 -13.36 3.27
CA LEU A 58 -3.19 -12.18 4.14
C LEU A 58 -2.02 -11.22 3.86
N GLU A 59 -0.88 -11.73 3.42
CA GLU A 59 0.27 -10.92 2.99
C GLU A 59 -0.08 -10.02 1.79
N LEU A 60 -0.79 -10.57 0.79
CA LEU A 60 -1.27 -9.80 -0.37
C LEU A 60 -2.20 -8.67 0.10
N TYR A 61 -3.10 -8.97 1.04
CA TYR A 61 -3.98 -7.95 1.60
C TYR A 61 -3.20 -6.84 2.32
N ASN A 62 -2.30 -7.20 3.24
CA ASN A 62 -1.60 -6.25 4.10
C ASN A 62 -0.65 -5.33 3.33
N TYR A 63 0.07 -5.85 2.34
CA TYR A 63 1.14 -5.11 1.67
C TYR A 63 0.78 -4.57 0.29
N PHE A 64 -0.17 -5.19 -0.41
CA PHE A 64 -0.49 -4.83 -1.80
C PHE A 64 -1.89 -4.28 -1.97
N TYR A 65 -2.91 -4.98 -1.45
CA TYR A 65 -4.29 -4.59 -1.71
C TYR A 65 -4.57 -3.14 -1.28
N GLN A 66 -4.19 -2.76 -0.06
CA GLN A 66 -4.48 -1.44 0.47
C GLN A 66 -3.85 -0.29 -0.35
N PRO A 67 -2.52 -0.24 -0.61
CA PRO A 67 -1.92 0.87 -1.36
C PRO A 67 -2.44 0.98 -2.79
N PHE A 68 -2.62 -0.13 -3.50
CA PHE A 68 -3.07 -0.12 -4.89
C PHE A 68 -4.57 0.20 -5.01
N SER A 69 -5.41 -0.35 -4.12
CA SER A 69 -6.84 -0.03 -4.06
C SER A 69 -7.06 1.45 -3.71
N ASN A 70 -6.26 2.00 -2.79
CA ASN A 70 -6.32 3.42 -2.42
C ASN A 70 -6.07 4.34 -3.62
N VAL A 71 -5.11 3.99 -4.50
CA VAL A 71 -4.85 4.75 -5.74
C VAL A 71 -6.03 4.62 -6.70
N ALA A 72 -6.48 3.39 -6.98
CA ALA A 72 -7.55 3.12 -7.94
C ALA A 72 -8.87 3.82 -7.59
N HIS A 73 -9.15 3.99 -6.29
CA HIS A 73 -10.36 4.65 -5.81
C HIS A 73 -10.14 6.11 -5.39
N ASN A 74 -8.95 6.68 -5.60
CA ASN A 74 -8.58 8.01 -5.10
C ASN A 74 -8.98 8.20 -3.64
N SER A 75 -8.71 7.20 -2.80
CA SER A 75 -9.07 7.27 -1.39
C SER A 75 -8.31 8.42 -0.71
N TRP A 76 -8.86 8.93 0.39
CA TRP A 76 -8.27 10.08 1.09
C TRP A 76 -6.79 9.87 1.44
N SER A 77 -6.39 8.65 1.82
CA SER A 77 -4.99 8.33 2.10
C SER A 77 -4.05 8.51 0.91
N HIS A 78 -4.53 8.27 -0.32
CA HIS A 78 -3.79 8.51 -1.55
C HIS A 78 -3.71 10.02 -1.84
N VAL A 79 -4.86 10.68 -1.85
CA VAL A 79 -4.98 12.13 -2.14
C VAL A 79 -4.15 12.94 -1.15
N ALA A 80 -4.23 12.64 0.14
CA ALA A 80 -3.51 13.35 1.19
C ALA A 80 -1.99 13.22 1.07
N LYS A 81 -1.50 12.11 0.49
CA LYS A 81 -0.07 11.85 0.31
C LYS A 81 0.46 12.45 -1.00
N TYR A 82 -0.29 12.34 -2.10
CA TYR A 82 0.22 12.61 -3.44
C TYR A 82 -0.40 13.82 -4.16
N ASN A 83 -1.51 14.36 -3.65
CA ASN A 83 -2.24 15.42 -4.35
C ASN A 83 -2.44 16.68 -3.49
N LEU A 84 -1.77 16.77 -2.34
CA LEU A 84 -1.87 17.92 -1.43
C LEU A 84 -0.50 18.47 -1.05
N ALA A 85 -0.35 19.80 -1.10
CA ALA A 85 0.76 20.56 -0.55
C ALA A 85 0.34 21.29 0.72
N GLY A 86 1.29 21.67 1.59
CA GLY A 86 1.00 22.68 2.61
C GLY A 86 0.87 24.05 1.96
N SER A 87 -0.10 24.86 2.40
CA SER A 87 -0.21 26.26 1.98
C SER A 87 0.94 27.08 2.56
N ASP A 88 1.66 27.82 1.71
CA ASP A 88 2.72 28.74 2.15
C ASP A 88 2.18 29.98 2.88
N ASN A 89 0.88 30.25 2.75
CA ASN A 89 0.25 31.37 3.45
C ASN A 89 0.01 31.03 4.93
N PRO A 90 0.65 31.74 5.89
CA PRO A 90 0.48 31.49 7.32
C PRO A 90 -0.94 31.79 7.81
N LEU A 91 -1.71 32.66 7.12
CA LEU A 91 -3.10 32.95 7.46
C LEU A 91 -4.03 31.75 7.26
N HIS A 92 -3.65 30.81 6.39
CA HIS A 92 -4.37 29.56 6.19
C HIS A 92 -3.99 28.49 7.22
N LYS A 93 -3.17 28.84 8.23
CA LYS A 93 -2.63 27.89 9.22
C LYS A 93 -1.95 26.67 8.58
N PHE A 94 -1.29 26.89 7.44
CA PHE A 94 -0.62 25.84 6.66
C PHE A 94 -1.56 24.69 6.25
N ALA A 95 -2.85 24.98 6.05
CA ALA A 95 -3.82 24.02 5.57
C ALA A 95 -3.35 23.36 4.25
N LYS A 96 -3.81 22.13 4.03
CA LYS A 96 -3.50 21.40 2.81
C LYS A 96 -4.26 21.98 1.61
N VAL A 97 -3.56 22.23 0.52
CA VAL A 97 -4.11 22.72 -0.75
C VAL A 97 -3.82 21.74 -1.87
N PRO A 98 -4.67 21.62 -2.91
CA PRO A 98 -4.43 20.75 -4.05
C PRO A 98 -3.09 21.08 -4.73
N ALA A 99 -2.33 20.04 -5.04
CA ALA A 99 -1.07 20.14 -5.76
C ALA A 99 -0.91 18.96 -6.71
N ILE A 100 -0.28 19.20 -7.85
CA ILE A 100 0.07 18.18 -8.83
C ILE A 100 1.58 18.15 -8.90
N TYR A 101 2.16 17.06 -8.41
CA TYR A 101 3.60 16.84 -8.45
C TYR A 101 3.98 15.97 -9.64
N LYS A 102 5.18 16.19 -10.17
CA LYS A 102 5.79 15.26 -11.11
C LYS A 102 6.46 14.15 -10.31
N TYR A 103 5.85 12.97 -10.31
CA TYR A 103 6.41 11.79 -9.65
C TYR A 103 7.29 10.99 -10.61
N TYR A 104 8.37 10.45 -10.07
CA TYR A 104 9.21 9.45 -10.73
C TYR A 104 8.75 8.05 -10.30
N PHE A 105 9.26 7.03 -11.00
CA PHE A 105 8.96 5.64 -10.67
C PHE A 105 9.41 5.30 -9.25
N ASP A 106 8.53 4.65 -8.50
CA ASP A 106 8.85 4.11 -7.18
C ASP A 106 9.21 2.63 -7.33
N PHE A 107 10.51 2.32 -7.18
CA PHE A 107 11.03 0.97 -7.33
C PHE A 107 10.42 -0.02 -6.34
N TYR A 108 10.02 0.42 -5.14
CA TYR A 108 9.39 -0.44 -4.16
C TYR A 108 8.01 -0.90 -4.65
N TYR A 109 7.18 0.04 -5.14
CA TYR A 109 5.87 -0.32 -5.69
C TYR A 109 5.98 -1.10 -7.00
N MET A 110 7.01 -0.86 -7.82
CA MET A 110 7.29 -1.68 -9.00
C MET A 110 7.68 -3.12 -8.63
N ASP A 111 8.57 -3.32 -7.66
CA ASP A 111 8.94 -4.66 -7.20
C ASP A 111 7.73 -5.42 -6.62
N LEU A 112 6.91 -4.72 -5.82
CA LEU A 112 5.67 -5.29 -5.30
C LEU A 112 4.72 -5.70 -6.42
N ALA A 113 4.49 -4.85 -7.42
CA ALA A 113 3.66 -5.19 -8.57
C ALA A 113 4.17 -6.45 -9.28
N MET A 114 5.47 -6.52 -9.53
CA MET A 114 6.09 -7.66 -10.20
C MET A 114 6.05 -8.94 -9.36
N LYS A 115 6.23 -8.85 -8.04
CA LYS A 115 6.07 -9.99 -7.11
C LYS A 115 4.68 -10.61 -7.22
N TYR A 116 3.63 -9.80 -7.26
CA TYR A 116 2.26 -10.32 -7.29
C TYR A 116 1.79 -10.73 -8.69
N VAL A 117 2.30 -10.09 -9.75
CA VAL A 117 2.14 -10.58 -11.13
C VAL A 117 2.76 -11.96 -11.29
N ASP A 118 3.98 -12.16 -10.78
CA ASP A 118 4.65 -13.47 -10.81
C ASP A 118 3.86 -14.53 -10.02
N LYS A 119 3.39 -14.17 -8.82
CA LYS A 119 2.53 -15.05 -8.01
C LYS A 119 1.23 -15.42 -8.72
N MET A 120 0.62 -14.49 -9.45
CA MET A 120 -0.58 -14.73 -10.25
C MET A 120 -0.30 -15.79 -11.34
N PHE A 121 0.77 -15.63 -12.12
CA PHE A 121 1.12 -16.60 -13.16
C PHE A 121 1.41 -17.98 -12.58
N GLN A 122 2.17 -18.06 -11.48
CA GLN A 122 2.44 -19.35 -10.81
C GLN A 122 1.16 -20.07 -10.37
N LYS A 123 0.17 -19.33 -9.84
CA LYS A 123 -1.13 -19.91 -9.47
C LYS A 123 -1.92 -20.34 -10.71
N PHE A 124 -1.89 -19.54 -11.77
CA PHE A 124 -2.56 -19.86 -13.02
C PHE A 124 -2.01 -21.15 -13.64
N ASP A 125 -0.69 -21.27 -13.72
CA ASP A 125 0.01 -22.46 -14.22
C ASP A 125 -0.29 -23.70 -13.37
N ALA A 126 -0.31 -23.53 -12.04
CA ALA A 126 -0.65 -24.62 -11.12
C ALA A 126 -2.09 -25.13 -11.33
N VAL A 127 -3.04 -24.22 -11.56
CA VAL A 127 -4.45 -24.57 -11.83
C VAL A 127 -4.60 -25.25 -13.19
N LEU A 128 -3.97 -24.70 -14.22
CA LEU A 128 -4.05 -25.24 -15.58
C LEU A 128 -3.14 -26.45 -15.81
N LYS A 129 -2.25 -26.76 -14.85
CA LYS A 129 -1.25 -27.83 -14.93
C LYS A 129 -0.32 -27.69 -16.14
N VAL A 130 -0.04 -26.44 -16.51
CA VAL A 130 0.89 -26.11 -17.60
C VAL A 130 2.28 -25.96 -17.01
N LYS A 131 3.29 -26.50 -17.68
CA LYS A 131 4.70 -26.20 -17.40
C LYS A 131 5.19 -25.26 -18.49
N ILE A 132 5.58 -24.06 -18.10
CA ILE A 132 6.21 -23.09 -18.97
C ILE A 132 7.70 -23.14 -18.67
N ASP A 133 8.49 -23.49 -19.68
CA ASP A 133 9.95 -23.40 -19.61
C ASP A 133 10.37 -21.96 -19.94
N GLY A 134 11.15 -21.34 -19.05
CA GLY A 134 11.63 -19.97 -19.24
C GLY A 134 11.81 -19.21 -17.93
N MET A 135 12.23 -17.95 -18.05
CA MET A 135 12.36 -17.05 -16.91
C MET A 135 11.00 -16.59 -16.41
N ARG A 136 10.90 -16.45 -15.09
CA ARG A 136 9.72 -15.92 -14.41
C ARG A 136 9.58 -14.42 -14.65
N ALA A 137 8.35 -13.91 -14.52
CA ALA A 137 8.08 -12.49 -14.73
C ALA A 137 8.95 -11.58 -13.85
N ARG A 138 9.17 -11.98 -12.59
CA ARG A 138 10.04 -11.25 -11.66
C ARG A 138 11.52 -11.33 -12.02
N GLU A 139 11.97 -12.46 -12.57
CA GLU A 139 13.37 -12.63 -13.01
C GLU A 139 13.66 -11.77 -14.24
N ILE A 140 12.75 -11.76 -15.21
CA ILE A 140 12.82 -10.88 -16.37
C ILE A 140 12.91 -9.42 -15.90
N PHE A 141 12.07 -9.02 -14.95
CA PHE A 141 12.08 -7.67 -14.41
C PHE A 141 13.42 -7.26 -13.80
N TYR A 142 14.02 -8.12 -12.96
CA TYR A 142 15.33 -7.82 -12.38
C TYR A 142 16.45 -7.79 -13.40
N GLU A 143 16.40 -8.65 -14.42
CA GLU A 143 17.36 -8.63 -15.52
C GLU A 143 17.27 -7.34 -16.35
N GLN A 144 16.08 -6.75 -16.48
CA GLN A 144 15.92 -5.48 -17.18
C GLN A 144 16.32 -4.29 -16.30
N ILE A 145 15.97 -4.31 -15.02
CA ILE A 145 16.38 -3.24 -14.09
C ILE A 145 17.90 -3.18 -13.94
N SER A 146 18.60 -4.32 -13.90
CA SER A 146 20.06 -4.33 -13.77
C SER A 146 20.80 -3.72 -14.97
N LYS A 147 20.11 -3.52 -16.10
CA LYS A 147 20.65 -2.88 -17.31
C LYS A 147 20.39 -1.37 -17.34
N ILE A 148 19.62 -0.83 -16.39
CA ILE A 148 19.36 0.59 -16.29
C ILE A 148 20.53 1.21 -15.51
N ASP A 149 21.40 1.93 -16.21
CA ASP A 149 22.34 2.85 -15.55
C ASP A 149 21.53 4.02 -14.96
N ILE A 150 21.70 4.23 -13.67
CA ILE A 150 21.12 5.38 -12.96
C ILE A 150 22.25 6.41 -12.86
N ASP A 151 22.22 7.42 -13.75
CA ASP A 151 23.05 8.63 -13.67
C ASP A 151 22.70 9.50 -12.44
#